data_AF-A0A3D4XBV2-F1
#
_entry.id   AF-A0A3D4XBV2-F1
#
_cell.length_a   1.000
_cell.length_b   1.000
_cell.length_c   1.000
_cell.angle_alpha   90.00
_cell.angle_beta   90.00
_cell.angle_gamma   90.00
#
_symmetry.space_group_name_H-M   'P 1'
#
loop_
_entity.id
_entity.type
_entity.pdbx_description
1 polymer ?
#
loop_
_entity_poly.entity_id
_entity_poly.type
_entity_poly.pdbx_seq_one_letter_code
_entity_poly.pdbx_strand_id
1 'polypeptide(L)' 'MVRVGQDMEEMNEKELKKIAIEKYINIQRIKKHGQEEVEYQEKIAKAELQTLGISTEDLEIVDE' A
#
# COMPACT_ATOMS: atom_id res chain seq x y z
N MET A 1 -9.56 -32.76 -12.29
CA MET A 1 -10.01 -31.45 -11.76
C MET A 1 -9.06 -31.06 -10.63
N VAL A 2 -7.90 -30.50 -10.97
CA VAL A 2 -6.90 -29.91 -10.06
C VAL A 2 -6.25 -28.79 -10.88
N ARG A 3 -6.68 -27.55 -10.68
CA ARG A 3 -6.11 -26.35 -11.35
C ARG A 3 -6.27 -25.12 -10.47
N VAL A 4 -7.41 -25.02 -9.78
CA VAL A 4 -7.76 -23.92 -8.87
C VAL A 4 -6.67 -23.63 -7.81
N GLY A 5 -6.01 -24.65 -7.24
CA GLY A 5 -4.98 -24.44 -6.22
C GLY A 5 -3.68 -23.82 -6.77
N GLN A 6 -3.23 -24.25 -7.95
CA GLN A 6 -2.03 -23.70 -8.60
C GLN A 6 -2.29 -22.29 -9.14
N ASP A 7 -3.49 -22.05 -9.69
CA ASP A 7 -3.90 -20.74 -10.19
C ASP A 7 -3.99 -19.70 -9.04
N MET A 8 -4.43 -20.11 -7.84
CA MET A 8 -4.47 -19.27 -6.63
C MET A 8 -3.06 -18.93 -6.10
N GLU A 9 -2.15 -19.91 -6.07
CA GLU A 9 -0.76 -19.67 -5.65
C GLU A 9 -0.03 -18.72 -6.61
N GLU A 10 -0.23 -18.89 -7.91
CA GLU A 10 0.36 -18.01 -8.93
C GLU A 10 -0.24 -16.59 -8.85
N MET A 11 -1.55 -16.47 -8.60
CA MET A 11 -2.21 -15.17 -8.37
C MET A 11 -1.63 -14.46 -7.14
N ASN A 12 -1.47 -15.19 -6.04
CA ASN A 12 -0.86 -14.66 -4.81
C ASN A 12 0.61 -14.22 -5.04
N GLU A 13 1.41 -15.00 -5.78
CA GLU A 13 2.79 -14.61 -6.10
C GLU A 13 2.84 -13.33 -6.95
N LYS A 14 1.94 -13.19 -7.93
CA LYS A 14 1.83 -11.98 -8.75
C LYS A 14 1.41 -10.76 -7.93
N GLU A 15 0.45 -10.93 -7.03
CA GLU A 15 0.03 -9.88 -6.10
C GLU A 15 1.16 -9.45 -5.17
N LEU A 16 1.91 -10.40 -4.60
CA LEU A 16 3.08 -10.12 -3.79
C LEU A 16 4.17 -9.36 -4.55
N LYS A 17 4.45 -9.75 -5.81
CA LYS A 17 5.40 -9.03 -6.67
C LYS A 17 4.93 -7.61 -6.95
N LYS A 18 3.65 -7.41 -7.24
CA LYS A 18 3.06 -6.08 -7.48
C LYS A 18 3.22 -5.19 -6.24
N ILE A 19 2.86 -5.71 -5.06
CA ILE A 19 3.01 -5.00 -3.78
C ILE A 19 4.47 -4.62 -3.53
N ALA A 20 5.42 -5.53 -3.78
CA ALA A 20 6.84 -5.27 -3.59
C ALA A 20 7.37 -4.16 -4.52
N ILE A 21 6.94 -4.16 -5.79
CA ILE A 21 7.29 -3.12 -6.77
C ILE A 21 6.73 -1.77 -6.35
N GLU A 22 5.44 -1.71 -5.98
CA GLU A 22 4.78 -0.47 -5.54
C GLU A 22 5.46 0.12 -4.30
N LYS A 23 5.78 -0.73 -3.30
CA LYS A 23 6.57 -0.33 -2.13
C LYS A 23 7.91 0.29 -2.51
N TYR A 24 8.66 -0.36 -3.41
CA TYR A 24 9.96 0.15 -3.83
C TYR A 24 9.85 1.50 -4.56
N ILE A 25 8.87 1.65 -5.45
CA ILE A 25 8.62 2.90 -6.17
C ILE A 25 8.27 4.03 -5.19
N ASN A 26 7.40 3.78 -4.22
CA ASN A 26 7.02 4.77 -3.22
C ASN A 26 8.24 5.25 -2.42
N ILE A 27 9.15 4.34 -2.05
CA ILE A 27 10.43 4.71 -1.43
C ILE A 27 11.26 5.60 -2.34
N GLN A 28 11.38 5.28 -3.64
CA GLN A 28 12.13 6.12 -4.57
C GLN A 28 11.52 7.51 -4.72
N ARG A 29 10.18 7.64 -4.72
CA ARG A 29 9.50 8.93 -4.76
C ARG A 29 9.77 9.75 -3.50
N ILE A 30 9.66 9.14 -2.31
CA ILE A 30 9.98 9.80 -1.04
C ILE A 30 11.44 10.26 -1.03
N LYS A 31 12.38 9.43 -1.48
CA LYS A 31 13.79 9.83 -1.60
C LYS A 31 14.02 11.01 -2.53
N LYS A 32 13.20 11.17 -3.57
CA LYS A 32 13.33 12.22 -4.59
C LYS A 32 12.65 13.52 -4.18
N HIS A 33 11.50 13.45 -3.52
CA HIS A 33 10.60 14.58 -3.28
C HIS A 33 10.48 14.95 -1.79
N GLY A 34 10.97 14.10 -0.88
CA GLY A 34 10.97 14.38 0.55
C GLY A 34 9.57 14.48 1.14
N GLN A 35 9.37 15.48 2.00
CA GLN A 35 8.14 15.67 2.78
C GLN A 35 6.89 15.85 1.92
N GLU A 36 6.99 16.54 0.78
CA GLU A 36 5.84 16.76 -0.13
C GLU A 36 5.22 15.44 -0.61
N GLU A 37 6.06 14.43 -0.88
CA GLU A 37 5.58 13.10 -1.29
C GLU A 37 5.01 12.31 -0.13
N VAL A 38 5.55 12.48 1.09
CA VAL A 38 4.98 11.86 2.30
C VAL A 38 3.55 12.34 2.51
N GLU A 39 3.34 13.66 2.48
CA GLU A 39 2.00 14.27 2.62
C GLU A 39 1.05 13.84 1.50
N TYR A 40 1.55 13.76 0.26
CA TYR A 40 0.77 13.27 -0.88
C TYR A 40 0.34 11.82 -0.69
N GLN A 41 1.27 10.92 -0.34
CA GLN A 41 0.97 9.50 -0.13
C GLN A 41 0.03 9.31 1.07
N GLU A 42 0.20 10.07 2.15
CA GLU A 42 -0.68 10.04 3.31
C GLU A 42 -2.11 10.43 2.94
N LYS A 43 -2.28 11.50 2.15
CA LYS A 43 -3.62 11.92 1.66
C LYS A 43 -4.29 10.83 0.85
N ILE A 44 -3.56 10.17 -0.05
CA ILE A 44 -4.10 9.06 -0.85
C ILE A 44 -4.50 7.89 0.05
N ALA A 45 -3.61 7.48 0.96
CA ALA A 45 -3.88 6.37 1.89
C ALA A 45 -5.10 6.65 2.78
N LYS A 46 -5.24 7.89 3.29
CA LYS A 46 -6.42 8.32 4.06
C LYS A 46 -7.71 8.18 3.24
N ALA A 47 -7.71 8.62 2.00
CA ALA A 47 -8.89 8.52 1.11
C ALA A 47 -9.24 7.05 0.78
N GLU A 48 -8.24 6.20 0.56
CA GLU A 48 -8.44 4.76 0.31
C GLU A 48 -9.02 4.06 1.54
N LEU A 49 -8.47 4.31 2.74
CA LEU A 49 -8.98 3.76 3.99
C LEU A 49 -10.42 4.19 4.27
N GLN A 50 -10.74 5.47 4.05
CA GLN A 50 -12.10 5.98 4.17
C GLN A 50 -13.06 5.29 3.20
N THR A 51 -12.63 5.04 1.96
CA THR A 51 -13.44 4.30 0.96
C THR A 51 -13.70 2.86 1.40
N LEU A 52 -12.78 2.26 2.17
CA LEU A 52 -12.94 0.94 2.77
C LEU A 52 -13.71 0.95 4.10
N GLY A 53 -14.18 2.11 4.57
CA GLY A 53 -14.89 2.27 5.84
C GLY A 53 -13.99 2.19 7.08
N ILE A 54 -12.68 2.39 6.91
CA ILE A 54 -11.67 2.37 7.98
C ILE A 54 -11.36 3.82 8.37
N SER A 55 -11.58 4.16 9.64
CA SER A 55 -11.15 5.46 10.18
C SER A 55 -9.64 5.51 10.34
N THR A 56 -9.02 6.65 10.00
CA THR A 56 -7.59 6.86 10.20
C THR A 56 -7.25 7.48 11.56
N GLU A 57 -8.25 7.99 12.29
CA GLU A 57 -8.05 8.66 13.59
C GLU A 57 -7.38 7.73 14.61
N ASP A 58 -7.75 6.45 14.62
CA ASP A 58 -7.18 5.43 15.52
C ASP A 58 -5.80 4.92 15.06
N LEU A 59 -5.33 5.31 13.88
CA LEU A 59 -4.07 4.86 13.28
C LEU A 59 -2.95 5.91 13.36
N GLU A 60 -3.29 7.14 13.73
CA GLU A 60 -2.32 8.23 13.87
C GLU A 60 -1.46 8.02 15.11
N ILE A 61 -0.16 7.85 14.91
CA ILE A 61 0.82 7.76 15.99
C ILE A 61 1.26 9.20 16.30
N VAL A 62 0.80 9.73 17.42
CA VAL A 62 1.27 11.01 17.97
C VAL A 62 2.46 10.75 18.89
N ASP A 63 3.57 11.45 18.66
CA ASP A 63 4.68 11.48 19.60
C ASP A 63 4.19 12.16 20.91
N GLU A 64 4.22 11.44 22.04
CA GLU A 64 3.95 11.99 23.38
C GLU A 64 5.06 12.93 23.88
#